data_AF-A0A939VUG7-F1
#
_entry.id   AF-A0A939VUG7-F1
#
_cell.length_a   1.000
_cell.length_b   1.000
_cell.length_c   1.000
_cell.angle_alpha   90.00
_cell.angle_beta   90.00
_cell.angle_gamma   90.00
#
_symmetry.space_group_name_H-M   'P 1'
#
loop_
_entity.id
_entity.type
_entity.pdbx_description
1 polymer ?
#
loop_
_entity_poly.entity_id
_entity_poly.type
_entity_poly.pdbx_seq_one_letter_code
_entity_poly.pdbx_strand_id
1 'polypeptide(L)'
;MKTFYSLLLAAVLLPLAAKHDGAYLNRITEEYVTPHYSFQTKPEACPIRVLFILSRSGARDAVEIVQRMPMKAEYFLTCSHQTFALEDMYESAMEGTTFFEKERELDRKLNADYDLYVVGNFTFGKLPEKAQYRILKAVTDGKGLLLIYPRKAARLPYRKLYEKKIGVPELFKHFAQPASGMK
;
A
#
# COMPACT_ATOMS: atom_id res chain seq x y z
N MET A 1 48.34 -28.56 -3.46
CA MET A 1 47.24 -29.04 -4.33
C MET A 1 45.87 -29.01 -3.64
N LYS A 2 45.70 -29.51 -2.40
CA LYS A 2 44.39 -29.50 -1.69
C LYS A 2 43.78 -28.11 -1.45
N THR A 3 44.61 -27.07 -1.32
CA THR A 3 44.21 -25.67 -1.13
C THR A 3 43.68 -24.99 -2.40
N PHE A 4 44.11 -25.44 -3.58
CA PHE A 4 43.62 -24.91 -4.87
C PHE A 4 42.20 -25.42 -5.18
N TYR A 5 41.92 -26.69 -4.88
CA TYR A 5 40.59 -27.28 -5.06
C TYR A 5 39.52 -26.67 -4.13
N SER A 6 39.91 -26.23 -2.93
CA SER A 6 38.99 -25.58 -1.98
C SER A 6 38.65 -24.14 -2.38
N LEU A 7 39.60 -23.40 -2.94
CA LEU A 7 39.37 -22.06 -3.53
C LEU A 7 38.50 -22.13 -4.79
N LEU A 8 38.69 -23.14 -5.63
CA LEU A 8 37.86 -23.35 -6.82
C LEU A 8 36.41 -23.72 -6.47
N LEU A 9 36.20 -24.52 -5.41
CA LEU A 9 34.86 -24.88 -4.92
C LEU A 9 34.13 -23.67 -4.32
N ALA A 10 34.84 -22.77 -3.63
CA ALA A 10 34.30 -21.51 -3.14
C ALA A 10 33.91 -20.56 -4.29
N ALA A 11 34.71 -20.50 -5.36
CA ALA A 11 34.42 -19.68 -6.54
C ALA A 11 33.22 -20.19 -7.37
N VAL A 12 32.97 -21.50 -7.41
CA VAL A 12 31.81 -22.09 -8.09
C VAL A 12 30.51 -21.91 -7.32
N LEU A 13 30.57 -21.70 -5.99
CA LEU A 13 29.41 -21.34 -5.18
C LEU A 13 29.05 -19.84 -5.24
N LEU A 14 29.92 -19.00 -5.83
CA LEU A 14 29.79 -17.54 -5.80
C LEU A 14 28.95 -16.89 -6.91
N PRO A 15 28.39 -17.57 -7.94
CA PRO A 15 27.36 -16.97 -8.76
C PRO A 15 26.01 -17.69 -8.56
N LEU A 16 25.56 -17.84 -7.31
CA LEU A 16 24.14 -18.09 -7.04
C LEU A 16 23.41 -16.75 -7.04
N ALA A 17 23.28 -16.17 -8.25
CA ALA A 17 22.49 -14.98 -8.59
C ALA A 17 22.52 -13.86 -7.53
N ALA A 18 23.61 -13.08 -7.50
CA ALA A 18 23.57 -11.78 -6.85
C ALA A 18 22.53 -10.92 -7.57
N LYS A 19 21.34 -10.79 -6.99
CA LYS A 19 20.28 -9.93 -7.50
C LYS A 19 20.77 -8.49 -7.50
N HIS A 20 20.29 -7.70 -8.45
CA HIS A 20 20.50 -6.27 -8.47
C HIS A 20 19.74 -5.62 -7.31
N ASP A 21 20.26 -4.49 -6.81
CA ASP A 21 19.61 -3.71 -5.76
C ASP A 21 18.23 -3.23 -6.22
N GLY A 22 17.18 -3.74 -5.58
CA GLY A 22 15.79 -3.39 -5.84
C GLY A 22 15.27 -2.21 -5.01
N ALA A 23 16.14 -1.49 -4.28
CA ALA A 23 15.73 -0.36 -3.45
C ALA A 23 14.96 0.70 -4.25
N TYR A 24 15.36 0.98 -5.49
CA TYR A 24 14.68 1.96 -6.34
C TYR A 24 13.23 1.56 -6.70
N LEU A 25 12.89 0.27 -6.65
CA LEU A 25 11.54 -0.26 -6.90
C LEU A 25 10.69 -0.38 -5.64
N ASN A 26 11.32 -0.52 -4.48
CA ASN A 26 10.64 -0.92 -3.24
C ASN A 26 10.68 0.17 -2.16
N ARG A 27 11.59 1.13 -2.24
CA ARG A 27 11.76 2.20 -1.25
C ARG A 27 11.11 3.49 -1.74
N ILE A 28 10.24 4.06 -0.91
CA ILE A 28 9.71 5.40 -1.11
C ILE A 28 10.55 6.39 -0.29
N THR A 29 10.87 7.53 -0.89
CA THR A 29 11.54 8.66 -0.23
C THR A 29 10.60 9.86 -0.17
N GLU A 30 10.57 10.54 0.98
CA GLU A 30 9.78 11.75 1.18
C GLU A 30 10.57 13.05 0.95
N GLU A 31 11.85 12.93 0.53
CA GLU A 31 12.80 14.03 0.38
C GLU A 31 12.35 15.10 -0.62
N TYR A 32 11.71 14.68 -1.71
CA TYR A 32 11.16 15.61 -2.69
C TYR A 32 9.81 16.15 -2.21
N VAL A 33 9.82 17.43 -1.83
CA VAL A 33 8.65 18.18 -1.35
C VAL A 33 8.17 19.11 -2.46
N THR A 34 6.92 18.94 -2.89
CA THR A 34 6.26 19.85 -3.83
C THR A 34 5.62 21.01 -3.07
N PRO A 35 5.46 22.20 -3.67
CA PRO A 35 4.68 23.26 -3.05
C PRO A 35 3.25 22.81 -2.75
N HIS A 36 2.84 22.85 -1.48
CA HIS A 36 1.53 22.39 -1.06
C HIS A 36 0.97 23.21 0.11
N TYR A 37 -0.35 23.18 0.23
CA TYR A 37 -1.05 23.71 1.40
C TYR A 37 -1.12 22.63 2.49
N SER A 38 -0.72 22.97 3.71
CA SER A 38 -0.85 22.06 4.87
C SER A 38 -2.30 22.02 5.34
N PHE A 39 -2.90 20.82 5.40
CA PHE A 39 -4.29 20.64 5.82
C PHE A 39 -4.46 20.66 7.35
N GLN A 40 -3.38 20.41 8.10
CA GLN A 40 -3.39 20.49 9.56
C GLN A 40 -2.07 21.05 10.09
N THR A 41 -2.16 22.14 10.85
CA THR A 41 -1.00 22.86 11.41
C THR A 41 -0.64 22.45 12.85
N LYS A 42 -1.41 21.57 13.50
CA LYS A 42 -1.19 21.16 14.91
C LYS A 42 -1.11 19.64 15.06
N PRO A 43 0.10 19.04 15.20
CA PRO A 43 0.30 17.59 15.31
C PRO A 43 0.33 17.06 16.76
N GLU A 44 -0.12 17.83 17.75
CA GLU A 44 0.42 17.73 19.12
C GLU A 44 -0.10 16.61 20.03
N ALA A 45 -0.77 15.59 19.51
CA ALA A 45 -1.01 14.37 20.28
C ALA A 45 -1.04 13.14 19.37
N CYS A 46 0.14 12.56 19.13
CA CYS A 46 0.34 11.28 18.43
C CYS A 46 -0.10 11.28 16.94
N PRO A 47 0.81 11.58 16.00
CA PRO A 47 0.51 11.43 14.58
C PRO A 47 0.12 9.98 14.28
N ILE A 48 -1.00 9.82 13.56
CA ILE A 48 -1.59 8.53 13.20
C ILE A 48 -0.53 7.66 12.53
N ARG A 49 -0.36 6.41 12.98
CA ARG A 49 0.54 5.45 12.35
C ARG A 49 -0.18 4.75 11.21
N VAL A 50 0.34 4.88 10.00
CA VAL A 50 -0.33 4.41 8.78
C VAL A 50 0.57 3.46 8.03
N LEU A 51 0.05 2.30 7.65
CA LEU A 51 0.67 1.44 6.63
C LEU A 51 -0.04 1.66 5.30
N PHE A 52 0.66 2.26 4.35
CA PHE A 52 0.22 2.38 2.97
C PHE A 52 0.66 1.16 2.16
N ILE A 53 -0.30 0.51 1.51
CA ILE A 53 -0.10 -0.57 0.55
C ILE A 53 -0.52 -0.04 -0.82
N LEU A 54 0.45 0.18 -1.69
CA LEU A 54 0.30 0.93 -2.94
C LEU A 54 0.95 0.17 -4.08
N SER A 55 0.57 0.49 -5.31
CA SER A 55 1.40 0.12 -6.46
C SER A 55 2.58 1.08 -6.63
N ARG A 56 3.69 0.61 -7.21
CA ARG A 56 4.88 1.44 -7.51
C ARG A 56 4.52 2.77 -8.21
N SER A 57 3.60 2.72 -9.17
CA SER A 57 3.15 3.91 -9.92
C SER A 57 2.28 4.89 -9.10
N GLY A 58 1.62 4.43 -8.03
CA GLY A 58 0.73 5.23 -7.18
C GLY A 58 1.38 5.70 -5.87
N ALA A 59 2.66 5.42 -5.70
CA ALA A 59 3.43 5.71 -4.50
C ALA A 59 3.44 7.20 -4.12
N ARG A 60 3.50 8.09 -5.14
CA ARG A 60 3.65 9.53 -4.92
C ARG A 60 2.46 10.15 -4.20
N ASP A 61 1.25 9.67 -4.48
CA ASP A 61 0.03 10.21 -3.87
C ASP A 61 0.05 10.09 -2.34
N ALA A 62 0.59 8.99 -1.82
CA ALA A 62 0.71 8.80 -0.38
C ALA A 62 1.78 9.72 0.23
N VAL A 63 2.90 9.95 -0.45
CA VAL A 63 3.91 10.92 0.02
C VAL A 63 3.33 12.33 0.08
N GLU A 64 2.59 12.74 -0.94
CA GLU A 64 1.92 14.04 -0.99
C GLU A 64 0.90 14.19 0.15
N ILE A 65 0.18 13.12 0.48
CA ILE A 65 -0.75 13.07 1.62
C ILE A 65 0.00 13.24 2.95
N VAL A 66 1.09 12.51 3.15
CA VAL A 66 1.94 12.57 4.36
C VAL A 66 2.55 13.95 4.55
N GLN A 67 2.96 14.60 3.46
CA GLN A 67 3.48 15.96 3.50
C GLN A 67 2.42 17.00 3.91
N ARG A 68 1.14 16.78 3.57
CA ARG A 68 0.03 17.72 3.87
C ARG A 68 -0.63 17.49 5.22
N MET A 69 -0.51 16.30 5.80
CA MET A 69 -1.21 15.89 7.01
C MET A 69 -0.26 15.15 7.96
N PRO A 70 -0.22 15.50 9.26
CA PRO A 70 0.72 14.90 10.19
C PRO A 70 0.43 13.42 10.42
N MET A 71 1.32 12.55 9.96
CA MET A 71 1.21 11.09 10.12
C MET A 71 2.60 10.43 10.16
N LYS A 72 2.68 9.24 10.77
CA LYS A 72 3.84 8.36 10.69
C LYS A 72 3.55 7.28 9.66
N ALA A 73 4.09 7.43 8.47
CA ALA A 73 3.82 6.52 7.36
C ALA A 73 4.89 5.45 7.21
N GLU A 74 4.43 4.22 6.98
CA GLU A 74 5.20 3.13 6.42
C GLU A 74 4.59 2.75 5.08
N TYR A 75 5.43 2.32 4.15
CA TYR A 75 5.00 2.04 2.78
C TYR A 75 5.34 0.63 2.37
N PHE A 76 4.42 -0.03 1.68
CA PHE A 76 4.63 -1.31 1.02
C PHE A 76 4.20 -1.18 -0.44
N LEU A 77 5.11 -1.49 -1.36
CA LEU A 77 4.87 -1.38 -2.80
C LEU A 77 4.56 -2.75 -3.42
N THR A 78 3.44 -2.87 -4.12
CA THR A 78 3.15 -3.99 -5.03
C THR A 78 3.74 -3.72 -6.41
N CYS A 79 4.03 -4.78 -7.18
CA CYS A 79 4.57 -4.67 -8.53
C CYS A 79 3.71 -3.73 -9.42
N SER A 80 2.39 -3.89 -9.39
CA SER A 80 1.45 -3.02 -10.09
C SER A 80 0.11 -2.90 -9.36
N HIS A 81 -0.82 -2.12 -9.90
CA HIS A 81 -2.19 -1.98 -9.37
C HIS A 81 -3.01 -3.29 -9.40
N GLN A 82 -2.56 -4.29 -10.18
CA GLN A 82 -3.22 -5.59 -10.33
C GLN A 82 -2.35 -6.76 -9.88
N THR A 83 -1.07 -6.54 -9.60
CA THR A 83 -0.11 -7.62 -9.38
C THR A 83 0.63 -7.37 -8.08
N PHE A 84 0.50 -8.29 -7.12
CA PHE A 84 1.18 -8.22 -5.83
C PHE A 84 2.71 -8.28 -6.02
N ALA A 85 3.16 -9.35 -6.65
CA ALA A 85 4.53 -9.61 -7.06
C ALA A 85 4.51 -10.33 -8.42
N LEU A 86 5.57 -10.20 -9.20
CA LEU A 86 5.71 -10.80 -10.52
C LEU A 86 7.01 -11.59 -10.57
N GLU A 87 6.96 -12.81 -11.06
CA GLU A 87 8.14 -13.69 -11.20
C GLU A 87 8.45 -13.87 -12.68
N ASP A 88 9.20 -12.92 -13.23
CA ASP A 88 9.76 -13.00 -14.58
C ASP A 88 11.29 -12.82 -14.55
N MET A 89 11.95 -12.91 -15.71
CA MET A 89 13.41 -12.78 -15.81
C MET A 89 13.94 -11.43 -15.30
N TYR A 90 13.15 -10.36 -15.37
CA TYR A 90 13.57 -9.01 -14.99
C TYR A 90 13.30 -8.74 -13.50
N GLU A 91 12.08 -9.01 -13.04
CA GLU A 91 11.69 -8.86 -11.65
C GLU A 91 12.50 -9.80 -10.77
N SER A 92 12.65 -11.07 -11.15
CA SER A 92 13.39 -12.05 -10.32
C SER A 92 14.89 -11.74 -10.20
N ALA A 93 15.44 -10.93 -11.13
CA ALA A 93 16.80 -10.45 -11.06
C ALA A 93 17.00 -9.28 -10.08
N MET A 94 15.91 -8.66 -9.59
CA MET A 94 15.94 -7.57 -8.62
C MET A 94 15.68 -8.09 -7.21
N GLU A 95 16.33 -7.51 -6.21
CA GLU A 95 16.10 -7.86 -4.81
C GLU A 95 14.75 -7.32 -4.31
N GLY A 96 14.03 -8.14 -3.53
CA GLY A 96 12.80 -7.69 -2.88
C GLY A 96 11.60 -7.58 -3.81
N THR A 97 11.59 -8.28 -4.95
CA THR A 97 10.52 -8.23 -5.97
C THR A 97 9.79 -9.56 -6.13
N THR A 98 10.44 -10.66 -5.76
CA THR A 98 9.85 -12.00 -5.85
C THR A 98 8.69 -12.17 -4.87
N PHE A 99 7.78 -13.10 -5.15
CA PHE A 99 6.60 -13.29 -4.31
C PHE A 99 6.97 -13.54 -2.85
N PHE A 100 7.93 -14.45 -2.61
CA PHE A 100 8.41 -14.80 -1.28
C PHE A 100 9.02 -13.62 -0.52
N GLU A 101 9.83 -12.79 -1.18
CA GLU A 101 10.43 -11.62 -0.55
C GLU A 101 9.38 -10.55 -0.21
N LYS A 102 8.45 -10.28 -1.12
CA LYS A 102 7.35 -9.33 -0.90
C LYS A 102 6.42 -9.79 0.21
N GLU A 103 6.07 -11.07 0.24
CA GLU A 103 5.24 -11.64 1.30
C GLU A 103 5.94 -11.51 2.67
N ARG A 104 7.23 -11.86 2.75
CA ARG A 104 8.02 -11.72 3.97
C ARG A 104 8.15 -10.26 4.42
N GLU A 105 8.36 -9.34 3.49
CA GLU A 105 8.42 -7.90 3.76
C GLU A 105 7.09 -7.40 4.34
N LEU A 106 5.97 -7.76 3.70
CA LEU A 106 4.63 -7.38 4.14
C LEU A 106 4.32 -7.96 5.52
N ASP A 107 4.63 -9.24 5.76
CA ASP A 107 4.41 -9.89 7.04
C ASP A 107 5.22 -9.22 8.16
N ARG A 108 6.47 -8.83 7.88
CA ARG A 108 7.28 -8.04 8.81
C ARG A 108 6.64 -6.68 9.09
N LYS A 109 6.21 -5.95 8.06
CA LYS A 109 5.58 -4.64 8.25
C LYS A 109 4.30 -4.76 9.06
N LEU A 110 3.45 -5.75 8.78
CA LEU A 110 2.20 -6.01 9.52
C LEU A 110 2.41 -6.43 10.98
N ASN A 111 3.63 -6.78 11.41
CA ASN A 111 3.95 -7.03 12.82
C ASN A 111 4.02 -5.75 13.65
N ALA A 112 4.16 -4.59 13.02
CA ALA A 112 4.06 -3.32 13.72
C ALA A 112 2.59 -2.96 14.01
N ASP A 113 2.38 -2.18 15.06
CA ASP A 113 1.06 -1.70 15.44
C ASP A 113 0.75 -0.39 14.68
N TYR A 114 -0.21 -0.46 13.75
CA TYR A 114 -0.73 0.69 13.01
C TYR A 114 -2.13 1.05 13.48
N ASP A 115 -2.49 2.31 13.28
CA ASP A 115 -3.83 2.82 13.57
C ASP A 115 -4.72 2.75 12.32
N LEU A 116 -4.11 2.80 11.13
CA LEU A 116 -4.79 2.77 9.84
C LEU A 116 -4.00 1.98 8.80
N TYR A 117 -4.70 1.12 8.06
CA TYR A 117 -4.20 0.48 6.85
C TYR A 117 -4.84 1.15 5.63
N VAL A 118 -4.03 1.60 4.68
CA VAL A 118 -4.51 2.20 3.44
C VAL A 118 -4.11 1.31 2.27
N VAL A 119 -5.08 0.82 1.50
CA VAL A 119 -4.81 0.14 0.23
C VAL A 119 -5.18 1.09 -0.90
N GLY A 120 -4.17 1.70 -1.50
CA GLY A 120 -4.33 2.72 -2.53
C GLY A 120 -4.01 2.18 -3.92
N ASN A 121 -4.96 2.28 -4.85
CA ASN A 121 -4.78 1.84 -6.23
C ASN A 121 -4.26 0.39 -6.33
N PHE A 122 -4.77 -0.49 -5.47
CA PHE A 122 -4.50 -1.91 -5.48
C PHE A 122 -5.73 -2.70 -5.00
N THR A 123 -5.87 -3.94 -5.46
CA THR A 123 -7.01 -4.78 -5.07
C THR A 123 -6.73 -5.51 -3.77
N PHE A 124 -7.46 -5.20 -2.68
CA PHE A 124 -7.25 -5.84 -1.37
C PHE A 124 -7.24 -7.38 -1.43
N GLY A 125 -8.17 -7.97 -2.18
CA GLY A 125 -8.27 -9.43 -2.32
C GLY A 125 -7.10 -10.10 -3.06
N LYS A 126 -6.16 -9.32 -3.62
CA LYS A 126 -4.95 -9.82 -4.26
C LYS A 126 -3.73 -9.83 -3.31
N LEU A 127 -3.89 -9.37 -2.08
CA LEU A 127 -2.87 -9.55 -1.05
C LEU A 127 -2.82 -11.04 -0.63
N PRO A 128 -1.69 -11.53 -0.11
CA PRO A 128 -1.63 -12.86 0.50
C PRO A 128 -2.72 -13.05 1.57
N GLU A 129 -3.33 -14.22 1.64
CA GLU A 129 -4.46 -14.50 2.55
C GLU A 129 -4.12 -14.19 4.02
N LYS A 130 -2.90 -14.54 4.44
CA LYS A 130 -2.39 -14.22 5.78
C LYS A 130 -2.41 -12.72 6.04
N ALA A 131 -1.97 -11.90 5.08
CA ALA A 131 -1.98 -10.45 5.19
C ALA A 131 -3.41 -9.90 5.25
N GLN A 132 -4.32 -10.40 4.41
CA GLN A 132 -5.73 -10.02 4.43
C GLN A 132 -6.35 -10.32 5.81
N TYR A 133 -6.13 -11.52 6.34
CA TYR A 133 -6.63 -11.92 7.66
C TYR A 133 -6.12 -11.00 8.76
N ARG A 134 -4.82 -10.69 8.79
CA ARG A 134 -4.22 -9.83 9.82
C ARG A 134 -4.78 -8.41 9.79
N ILE A 135 -4.94 -7.83 8.61
CA ILE A 135 -5.52 -6.49 8.46
C ILE A 135 -6.98 -6.51 8.91
N LEU A 136 -7.78 -7.48 8.47
CA LEU A 136 -9.19 -7.59 8.86
C LEU A 136 -9.34 -7.85 10.36
N LYS A 137 -8.46 -8.66 10.96
CA LYS A 137 -8.43 -8.88 12.41
C LYS A 137 -8.13 -7.58 13.16
N ALA A 138 -7.13 -6.82 12.73
CA ALA A 138 -6.84 -5.51 13.30
C ALA A 138 -8.04 -4.55 13.19
N VAL A 139 -8.76 -4.58 12.07
CA VAL A 139 -10.00 -3.79 11.90
C VAL A 139 -11.08 -4.22 12.88
N THR A 140 -11.29 -5.52 13.08
CA THR A 140 -12.24 -6.00 14.10
C THR A 140 -11.84 -5.59 15.52
N ASP A 141 -10.55 -5.38 15.75
CA ASP A 141 -10.00 -4.90 17.03
C ASP A 141 -9.99 -3.35 17.13
N GLY A 142 -10.63 -2.66 16.17
CA GLY A 142 -10.87 -1.21 16.22
C GLY A 142 -9.91 -0.36 15.38
N LYS A 143 -9.02 -0.96 14.58
CA LYS A 143 -8.14 -0.22 13.65
C LYS A 143 -8.88 0.21 12.38
N GLY A 144 -8.37 1.24 11.71
CA GLY A 144 -8.92 1.73 10.45
C GLY A 144 -8.49 0.91 9.23
N LEU A 145 -9.37 0.78 8.24
CA LEU A 145 -9.04 0.30 6.90
C LEU A 145 -9.67 1.22 5.85
N LEU A 146 -8.82 1.82 5.02
CA LEU A 146 -9.20 2.66 3.90
C LEU A 146 -8.82 1.97 2.58
N LEU A 147 -9.78 1.84 1.67
CA LEU A 147 -9.59 1.20 0.38
C LEU A 147 -9.93 2.20 -0.73
N ILE A 148 -8.92 2.57 -1.54
CA ILE A 148 -9.05 3.56 -2.61
C ILE A 148 -8.90 2.83 -3.94
N TYR A 149 -10.02 2.53 -4.58
CA TYR A 149 -10.09 1.75 -5.82
C TYR A 149 -10.27 2.65 -7.05
N PRO A 150 -9.34 2.65 -8.01
CA PRO A 150 -9.61 3.14 -9.34
C PRO A 150 -10.29 2.03 -10.14
N ARG A 151 -11.54 2.30 -10.51
CA ARG A 151 -12.38 1.54 -11.45
C ARG A 151 -13.06 0.30 -10.87
N LYS A 152 -14.40 0.44 -10.79
CA LYS A 152 -15.41 -0.57 -10.46
C LYS A 152 -15.09 -1.30 -9.16
N ALA A 153 -15.71 -0.85 -8.07
CA ALA A 153 -15.68 -1.55 -6.79
C ALA A 153 -16.01 -3.04 -7.00
N ALA A 154 -14.98 -3.87 -7.15
CA ALA A 154 -15.12 -5.31 -7.06
C ALA A 154 -15.74 -5.50 -5.69
N ARG A 155 -16.95 -6.05 -5.68
CA ARG A 155 -17.69 -6.30 -4.45
C ARG A 155 -16.77 -7.17 -3.60
N LEU A 156 -16.18 -6.60 -2.55
CA LEU A 156 -15.40 -7.37 -1.60
C LEU A 156 -16.25 -8.57 -1.19
N PRO A 157 -15.68 -9.77 -1.02
CA PRO A 157 -16.45 -10.98 -0.69
C PRO A 157 -17.08 -10.92 0.72
N TYR A 158 -17.04 -9.76 1.38
CA TYR A 158 -17.52 -9.51 2.72
C TYR A 158 -18.76 -8.61 2.68
N ARG A 159 -19.76 -8.95 3.52
CA ARG A 159 -21.04 -8.23 3.63
C ARG A 159 -20.80 -6.79 4.09
N LYS A 160 -21.19 -5.80 3.30
CA LYS A 160 -21.13 -4.39 3.70
C LYS A 160 -22.15 -4.13 4.81
N LEU A 161 -21.71 -3.56 5.93
CA LEU A 161 -22.60 -3.17 7.04
C LEU A 161 -23.65 -2.12 6.62
N TYR A 162 -23.32 -1.29 5.62
CA TYR A 162 -24.18 -0.23 5.08
C TYR A 162 -24.55 -0.47 3.61
N GLU A 163 -25.14 -1.62 3.31
CA GLU A 163 -25.59 -1.95 1.94
C GLU A 163 -26.91 -1.26 1.56
N LYS A 164 -27.73 -0.92 2.56
CA LYS A 164 -28.96 -0.14 2.33
C LYS A 164 -28.59 1.30 1.97
N LYS A 165 -29.10 1.78 0.84
CA LYS A 165 -29.05 3.20 0.49
C LYS A 165 -29.62 3.99 1.68
N ILE A 166 -28.79 4.83 2.29
CA ILE A 166 -29.28 5.81 3.25
C ILE A 166 -30.16 6.77 2.45
N GLY A 167 -31.37 7.04 2.93
CA GLY A 167 -32.26 8.02 2.31
C GLY A 167 -31.55 9.36 2.16
N VAL A 168 -31.83 10.07 1.08
CA VAL A 168 -31.27 11.42 0.86
C VAL A 168 -31.65 12.28 2.07
N PRO A 169 -30.67 12.85 2.82
CA PRO A 169 -30.98 13.73 3.94
C PRO A 169 -31.86 14.90 3.49
N GLU A 170 -32.84 15.30 4.30
CA GLU A 170 -33.79 16.38 3.99
C GLU A 170 -33.09 17.66 3.49
N LEU A 171 -31.92 17.96 4.05
CA LEU A 171 -31.07 19.07 3.67
C LEU A 171 -30.81 19.15 2.15
N PHE A 172 -30.56 18.02 1.47
CA PHE A 172 -30.23 17.99 0.04
C PHE A 172 -31.43 18.18 -0.87
N LYS A 173 -32.66 18.03 -0.36
CA LYS A 173 -33.88 18.28 -1.15
C LYS A 173 -34.07 19.77 -1.45
N HIS A 174 -33.55 20.64 -0.59
CA HIS A 174 -33.64 22.10 -0.77
C HIS A 174 -32.65 22.66 -1.79
N PHE A 175 -31.57 21.94 -2.11
CA PHE A 175 -30.57 22.36 -3.10
C PHE A 175 -30.86 21.84 -4.52
N ALA A 176 -31.80 20.91 -4.67
CA ALA A 176 -32.09 20.22 -5.93
C ALA A 176 -33.33 20.78 -6.66
N GLN A 177 -33.73 22.02 -6.42
CA GLN A 177 -34.73 22.67 -7.28
C GLN A 177 -34.02 23.24 -8.51
N PRO A 178 -34.20 22.67 -9.72
CA PRO A 178 -33.82 23.37 -10.93
C PRO A 178 -34.70 24.63 -11.04
N ALA A 179 -34.10 25.75 -11.45
CA ALA A 179 -34.81 26.97 -11.78
C ALA A 179 -35.74 26.72 -13.00
N SER A 180 -36.92 26.14 -12.77
CA SER A 180 -37.96 26.05 -13.78
C SER A 180 -38.75 27.36 -13.78
N GLY A 181 -38.28 28.34 -14.55
CA GLY A 181 -39.01 29.61 -14.64
C GLY A 181 -38.28 30.76 -15.30
N MET A 182 -37.68 30.56 -16.46
CA MET A 182 -37.44 31.65 -17.41
C MET A 182 -37.69 31.10 -18.83
N LYS A 183 -38.90 31.31 -19.32
CA LYS A 183 -39.21 31.43 -20.74
C LYS A 183 -39.50 32.90 -21.01
#